data_AF-A0A9Q3KS19-F1
#
_entry.id   AF-A0A9Q3KS19-F1
#
_cell.length_a   1.000
_cell.length_b   1.000
_cell.length_c   1.000
_cell.angle_alpha   90.00
_cell.angle_beta   90.00
_cell.angle_gamma   90.00
#
_symmetry.space_group_name_H-M   'P 1'
#
loop_
_entity.id
_entity.type
_entity.pdbx_description
1 polymer ?
#
loop_
_entity_poly.entity_id
_entity_poly.type
_entity_poly.pdbx_seq_one_letter_code
_entity_poly.pdbx_strand_id
1 'polypeptide(L)' 'MGHMSEEMTKERVASIAWWPKLEKELGEYINTCERCQKENRKHGKKYGLLQHIEEPKHPWETININWVTGIVPGGKEN' A
#
# COMPACT_ATOMS: atom_id res chain seq x y z
N MET A 1 -9.63 5.48 4.61
CA MET A 1 -10.08 5.78 3.23
C MET A 1 -9.24 4.94 2.30
N GLY A 2 -9.86 3.95 1.66
CA GLY A 2 -9.21 2.71 1.25
C GLY A 2 -8.48 2.74 -0.09
N HIS A 3 -7.45 1.90 -0.18
CA HIS A 3 -6.73 1.52 -1.39
C HIS A 3 -7.67 0.80 -2.37
N MET A 4 -8.26 1.53 -3.32
CA MET A 4 -9.05 0.90 -4.39
C MET A 4 -8.08 0.29 -5.40
N SER A 5 -7.87 -1.04 -5.31
CA SER A 5 -7.14 -1.78 -6.33
C SER A 5 -7.85 -1.65 -7.69
N GLU A 6 -7.10 -1.88 -8.76
CA GLU A 6 -7.65 -1.94 -10.12
C GLU A 6 -8.80 -2.96 -10.22
N GLU A 7 -8.68 -4.09 -9.52
CA GLU A 7 -9.69 -5.15 -9.46
C GLU A 7 -11.01 -4.67 -8.85
N MET A 8 -10.96 -3.92 -7.73
CA MET A 8 -12.16 -3.36 -7.11
C MET A 8 -12.89 -2.37 -8.03
N THR A 9 -12.15 -1.67 -8.89
CA THR A 9 -12.72 -0.76 -9.88
C THR A 9 -13.45 -1.56 -10.97
N LYS A 10 -12.86 -2.67 -11.42
CA LYS A 10 -13.47 -3.57 -12.40
C LYS A 10 -14.75 -4.19 -11.89
N GLU A 11 -14.74 -4.72 -10.67
CA GLU A 11 -15.91 -5.34 -10.06
C GLU A 11 -17.07 -4.34 -9.86
N ARG A 12 -16.78 -3.11 -9.45
CA ARG A 12 -17.81 -2.06 -9.28
C ARG A 12 -18.47 -1.63 -10.59
N VAL A 13 -17.70 -1.53 -11.67
CA VAL A 13 -18.28 -1.15 -12.98
C VAL A 13 -19.09 -2.31 -13.53
N ALA A 14 -18.60 -3.55 -13.39
CA ALA A 14 -19.32 -4.75 -13.81
C ALA A 14 -20.63 -4.98 -13.04
N SER A 15 -20.77 -4.46 -11.81
CA SER A 15 -22.02 -4.61 -11.04
C SER A 15 -23.13 -3.64 -11.45
N ILE A 16 -22.81 -2.56 -12.16
CA ILE A 16 -23.78 -1.52 -12.56
C ILE A 16 -23.98 -1.43 -14.08
N ALA A 17 -23.07 -1.99 -14.88
CA ALA A 17 -23.12 -1.92 -16.33
C ALA A 17 -22.51 -3.17 -16.96
N TRP A 18 -22.96 -3.49 -18.17
CA TRP A 18 -22.46 -4.64 -18.93
C TRP A 18 -22.46 -4.33 -20.43
N TRP A 19 -21.36 -4.68 -21.12
CA TRP A 19 -21.25 -4.67 -22.58
C TRP A 19 -20.14 -5.62 -23.07
N PRO A 20 -20.14 -6.02 -24.36
CA PRO A 20 -19.07 -6.84 -24.92
C PRO A 20 -17.73 -6.11 -24.81
N LYS A 21 -16.72 -6.76 -24.21
CA LYS A 21 -15.35 -6.21 -23.97
C LYS A 21 -15.23 -5.19 -22.82
N LEU A 22 -16.21 -5.09 -21.92
CA LEU A 22 -16.15 -4.23 -20.73
C LEU A 22 -14.83 -4.34 -19.96
N GLU A 23 -14.39 -5.55 -19.65
CA GLU A 23 -13.14 -5.75 -18.89
C GLU A 23 -11.90 -5.23 -19.62
N LYS A 24 -11.85 -5.40 -20.95
CA LYS A 24 -10.74 -4.96 -21.78
C LYS A 24 -10.70 -3.43 -21.85
N GLU A 25 -11.83 -2.81 -22.16
CA GLU A 25 -11.93 -1.34 -22.26
C GLU A 25 -11.69 -0.67 -20.91
N LEU A 26 -12.16 -1.26 -19.82
CA LEU A 26 -11.92 -0.74 -18.48
C LEU A 26 -10.46 -0.90 -18.06
N GLY A 27 -9.81 -2.01 -18.42
CA GLY A 27 -8.37 -2.19 -18.24
C GLY A 27 -7.56 -1.16 -19.04
N GLU A 28 -7.91 -0.92 -20.30
CA GLU A 28 -7.28 0.12 -21.13
C GLU A 28 -7.49 1.51 -20.50
N TYR A 29 -8.72 1.85 -20.11
CA TYR A 29 -9.04 3.12 -19.46
C TYR A 29 -8.26 3.35 -18.18
N ILE A 30 -8.17 2.35 -17.29
CA ILE A 30 -7.42 2.47 -16.03
C ILE A 30 -5.92 2.68 -16.32
N ASN A 31 -5.38 2.01 -17.36
CA ASN A 31 -3.98 2.15 -17.77
C ASN A 31 -3.66 3.50 -18.44
N THR A 32 -4.59 4.11 -19.17
CA THR A 32 -4.39 5.41 -19.84
C THR A 32 -4.83 6.61 -19.01
N CYS A 33 -5.66 6.42 -17.98
CA CYS A 33 -6.19 7.50 -17.16
C CYS A 33 -5.11 8.07 -16.23
N GLU A 34 -4.72 9.33 -16.45
CA GLU A 34 -3.71 10.03 -15.65
C GLU A 34 -4.04 10.03 -14.16
N ARG A 35 -5.31 10.28 -13.81
CA ARG A 35 -5.77 10.29 -12.42
C ARG A 35 -5.61 8.92 -11.77
N CYS A 36 -6.04 7.85 -12.44
CA CYS A 36 -5.84 6.48 -11.94
C CYS A 36 -4.35 6.17 -11.79
N GLN A 37 -3.52 6.54 -12.77
CA GLN A 37 -2.08 6.28 -12.73
C GLN A 37 -1.34 7.09 -11.65
N LYS A 38 -1.83 8.28 -11.30
CA LYS A 38 -1.26 9.14 -10.24
C LYS A 38 -1.65 8.66 -8.84
N GLU A 39 -2.90 8.28 -8.65
CA GLU A 39 -3.45 7.84 -7.36
C GLU A 39 -3.10 6.37 -7.05
N ASN A 40 -3.17 5.48 -8.05
CA ASN A 40 -2.83 4.06 -7.94
C ASN A 40 -1.38 3.77 -8.37
N ARG A 41 -0.47 4.75 -8.22
CA ARG A 41 0.96 4.47 -8.40
C ARG A 41 1.32 3.24 -7.58
N LYS A 42 1.95 2.25 -8.22
CA LYS A 42 2.49 1.08 -7.51
C LYS A 42 3.48 1.59 -6.47
N HIS A 43 3.04 1.66 -5.22
CA HIS A 43 3.89 1.99 -4.09
C HIS A 43 4.79 0.78 -3.84
N GLY A 44 6.03 0.87 -4.33
CA GLY A 44 7.05 -0.12 -4.05
C GLY A 44 8.04 -0.26 -5.19
N LYS A 45 9.30 0.10 -4.94
CA LYS A 45 10.40 -0.68 -5.50
C LYS A 45 10.16 -2.14 -5.08
N LYS A 46 10.56 -3.13 -5.88
CA LYS A 46 10.70 -4.51 -5.36
C LYS A 46 11.38 -4.38 -4.00
N TYR A 47 10.72 -4.84 -2.95
CA TYR A 47 11.34 -4.88 -1.64
C TYR A 47 12.69 -5.54 -1.84
N GLY A 48 13.76 -4.82 -1.49
CA GLY A 48 15.10 -5.39 -1.54
C GLY A 48 15.13 -6.64 -0.68
N LEU A 49 16.13 -7.51 -0.90
CA LEU A 49 16.38 -8.57 0.06
C LEU A 49 16.48 -7.94 1.46
N LEU A 50 15.73 -8.47 2.41
CA LEU A 50 15.87 -8.10 3.82
C LEU A 50 17.36 -8.17 4.15
N GLN A 51 17.95 -7.05 4.57
CA GLN A 51 19.34 -7.08 5.00
C GLN A 51 19.42 -7.96 6.24
N HIS A 52 20.22 -9.02 6.16
CA HIS A 52 20.48 -9.88 7.30
C HIS A 52 21.24 -9.06 8.34
N ILE A 53 20.69 -8.97 9.55
CA ILE A 53 21.39 -8.40 10.70
C ILE A 53 22.16 -9.57 11.32
N GLU A 54 23.48 -9.46 11.34
CA GLU A 54 24.32 -10.46 12.01
C GLU A 54 23.99 -10.51 13.50
N GLU A 55 23.98 -11.73 14.06
CA GLU A 55 23.73 -11.92 15.48
C GLU A 55 24.93 -11.36 16.29
N PRO A 56 24.69 -10.43 17.24
CA PRO A 56 25.76 -9.89 18.07
C PRO A 56 26.35 -10.99 18.96
N LYS A 57 27.68 -11.07 19.03
CA LYS A 57 28.40 -12.10 19.81
C LYS A 57 28.66 -11.69 21.25
N HIS A 58 28.60 -10.39 21.53
CA HIS A 58 28.86 -9.82 22.83
C HIS A 58 27.74 -8.87 23.28
N PRO A 59 27.53 -8.70 24.60
CA PRO A 59 26.62 -7.69 25.11
C PRO A 59 26.96 -6.30 24.57
N TRP A 60 25.95 -5.52 24.19
CA TRP A 60 26.06 -4.13 23.70
C TRP A 60 26.70 -3.94 22.31
N GLU A 61 26.93 -5.01 21.55
CA GLU A 61 27.54 -4.93 20.22
C GLU A 61 26.63 -4.22 19.18
N THR A 62 25.32 -4.40 19.29
CA THR A 62 24.33 -3.77 18.40
C THR A 62 23.22 -3.12 19.21
N ILE A 63 22.98 -1.82 19.00
CA ILE A 63 21.90 -1.06 19.63
C ILE A 63 21.04 -0.43 18.53
N ASN A 64 19.79 -0.87 18.41
CA ASN A 64 18.81 -0.29 17.49
C ASN A 64 17.90 0.67 18.28
N ILE A 65 17.80 1.91 17.82
CA ILE A 65 16.96 2.95 18.45
C ILE A 65 15.90 3.37 17.46
N ASN A 66 14.64 3.43 17.91
CA ASN A 66 13.54 3.99 17.13
C ASN A 66 12.84 5.10 17.91
N TRP A 67 12.33 6.09 17.19
CA TRP A 67 11.52 7.17 17.76
C TRP A 67 10.04 6.81 17.65
N VAL A 68 9.34 6.87 18.76
CA VAL A 68 7.88 6.75 18.79
C VAL A 68 7.29 8.15 18.91
N THR A 69 6.59 8.61 17.87
CA THR A 69 5.90 9.90 17.85
C THR A 69 4.38 9.71 17.77
N GLY A 70 3.60 10.68 18.26
CA GLY A 70 2.14 10.63 18.15
C GLY A 70 1.44 9.80 19.23
N ILE A 71 2.04 9.69 20.41
CA ILE A 71 1.39 9.07 21.57
C ILE A 71 0.26 10.00 22.02
N VAL A 72 -0.98 9.50 22.01
CA VAL A 72 -2.12 10.25 22.55
C VAL A 72 -1.89 10.50 24.04
N PRO A 73 -2.28 11.67 24.59
CA PRO A 73 -2.22 11.90 26.02
C PRO A 73 -2.92 10.76 26.75
N GLY A 74 -2.27 10.21 27.78
CA GLY A 74 -2.90 9.23 28.67
C GLY A 74 -4.23 9.81 29.15
N GLY A 75 -5.31 9.06 28.98
CA GLY A 75 -6.64 9.48 29.42
C GLY A 75 -6.59 9.89 30.89
N LYS A 76 -7.42 10.87 31.27
CA LYS A 76 -7.54 11.28 32.67
C LYS A 76 -7.79 10.03 33.52
N GLU A 77 -6.92 9.80 34.49
CA GLU A 77 -7.18 8.83 35.56
C GLU A 77 -8.52 9.22 36.18
N ASN A 78 -9.45 8.24 36.24
CA ASN A 78 -10.72 8.39 36.95
C ASN A 78 -10.50 8.25 38.45
#